data_AF-A0A259HJ86-F1
#
_entry.id   AF-A0A259HJ86-F1
#
_cell.length_a   1.000
_cell.length_b   1.000
_cell.length_c   1.000
_cell.angle_alpha   90.00
_cell.angle_beta   90.00
_cell.angle_gamma   90.00
#
_symmetry.space_group_name_H-M   'P 1'
#
loop_
_entity.id
_entity.type
_entity.pdbx_description
1 polymer ?
#
loop_
_entity_poly.entity_id
_entity_poly.type
_entity_poly.pdbx_seq_one_letter_code
_entity_poly.pdbx_strand_id
1 'polypeptide(L)' 'MMQLLQRIGYSLCLTLLGIHSSIGQTSDKPNIVYIYADDLGYGELGVYGQQKIKTPNLDKMAQDGIR' A
#
# COMPACT_ATOMS: atom_id res chain seq x y z
N MET A 1 -51.39 -11.62 -13.98
CA MET A 1 -50.89 -10.42 -13.25
C MET A 1 -49.85 -10.77 -12.18
N MET A 2 -50.15 -11.61 -11.18
CA MET A 2 -49.20 -12.00 -10.12
C MET A 2 -47.89 -12.65 -10.64
N GLN A 3 -47.95 -13.49 -11.68
CA GLN A 3 -46.76 -14.13 -12.26
C GLN A 3 -45.80 -13.14 -12.97
N LEU A 4 -46.32 -12.01 -13.47
CA LEU A 4 -45.51 -10.98 -14.10
C LEU A 4 -44.73 -10.18 -13.06
N LEU A 5 -45.36 -9.90 -11.91
CA LEU A 5 -44.76 -9.17 -10.79
C LEU A 5 -43.55 -9.93 -10.21
N GLN A 6 -43.70 -11.26 -10.06
CA GLN A 6 -42.64 -12.13 -9.56
C GLN A 6 -41.43 -12.20 -10.51
N ARG A 7 -41.67 -12.20 -11.83
CA ARG A 7 -40.60 -12.21 -12.85
C ARG A 7 -39.80 -10.91 -12.88
N ILE A 8 -40.46 -9.76 -12.71
CA ILE A 8 -39.80 -8.45 -12.62
C ILE A 8 -38.94 -8.38 -11.36
N GLY A 9 -39.46 -8.85 -10.22
CA GLY A 9 -38.72 -8.90 -8.96
C GLY A 9 -37.44 -9.74 -9.04
N TYR A 10 -37.52 -10.94 -9.62
CA TYR A 10 -36.33 -11.79 -9.82
C TYR A 10 -35.33 -11.18 -10.79
N SER A 11 -35.80 -10.55 -11.88
CA SER A 11 -34.92 -9.90 -12.85
C SER A 11 -34.19 -8.70 -12.24
N LEU A 12 -34.89 -7.89 -11.42
CA LEU A 12 -34.30 -6.74 -10.73
C LEU A 12 -33.27 -7.19 -9.67
N CYS A 13 -33.58 -8.25 -8.93
CA CYS A 13 -32.68 -8.85 -7.96
C CYS A 13 -31.41 -9.39 -8.62
N LEU A 14 -31.54 -10.11 -9.75
CA LEU A 14 -30.39 -10.62 -10.52
C LEU A 14 -29.49 -9.48 -11.02
N THR A 15 -30.07 -8.36 -11.46
CA THR A 15 -29.30 -7.20 -11.91
C THR A 15 -28.56 -6.49 -10.78
N LEU A 16 -29.13 -6.44 -9.57
CA LEU A 16 -28.51 -5.79 -8.39
C LEU A 16 -27.30 -6.58 -7.84
N LEU A 17 -27.36 -7.92 -7.88
CA LEU A 17 -26.25 -8.78 -7.45
C LEU A 17 -25.03 -8.73 -8.39
N GLY A 18 -25.23 -8.45 -9.68
CA GLY A 18 -24.15 -8.45 -10.68
C GLY A 18 -23.23 -7.22 -10.67
N ILE A 19 -23.63 -6.11 -10.04
CA ILE A 19 -22.91 -4.82 -10.13
C ILE A 19 -21.81 -4.66 -9.06
N HIS A 20 -21.70 -5.59 -8.10
CA HIS A 20 -20.77 -5.46 -6.98
C HIS A 20 -19.33 -5.92 -7.28
N SER A 21 -19.08 -6.53 -8.43
CA SER A 21 -17.81 -7.23 -8.70
C SER A 21 -16.76 -6.42 -9.47
N SER A 22 -16.99 -5.13 -9.75
CA SER A 22 -16.10 -4.35 -10.63
C SER A 22 -15.63 -3.01 -10.06
N ILE A 23 -15.63 -2.83 -8.73
CA ILE A 23 -14.81 -1.78 -8.13
C ILE A 23 -13.39 -2.32 -8.13
N GLY A 24 -12.68 -2.11 -9.24
CA GLY A 24 -11.27 -2.42 -9.35
C GLY A 24 -10.51 -1.73 -8.23
N GLN A 25 -9.96 -2.50 -7.31
CA GLN A 25 -9.07 -1.99 -6.29
C GLN A 25 -7.83 -1.46 -6.99
N THR A 26 -7.76 -0.15 -7.20
CA THR A 26 -6.55 0.54 -7.63
C THR A 26 -5.59 0.52 -6.45
N SER A 27 -5.00 -0.65 -6.18
CA SER A 27 -3.85 -0.71 -5.29
C SER A 27 -2.72 -0.05 -6.05
N ASP A 28 -2.54 1.24 -5.82
CA ASP A 28 -1.41 1.99 -6.36
C ASP A 28 -0.16 1.21 -6.00
N LYS A 29 0.55 0.72 -7.04
CA LYS A 29 1.76 -0.06 -6.83
C LYS A 29 2.78 0.89 -6.20
N PRO A 30 3.40 0.52 -5.06
CA PRO A 30 4.40 1.38 -4.46
C PRO A 30 5.60 1.52 -5.40
N ASN A 31 6.21 2.70 -5.38
CA ASN A 31 7.53 2.88 -5.98
C ASN A 31 8.56 2.23 -5.05
N ILE A 32 9.44 1.39 -5.61
CA ILE A 32 10.51 0.74 -4.86
C ILE A 32 11.83 1.43 -5.23
N VAL A 33 12.51 1.98 -4.23
CA VAL A 33 13.85 2.56 -4.36
C VAL A 33 14.81 1.73 -3.52
N TYR A 34 15.79 1.10 -4.16
CA TYR A 34 16.86 0.34 -3.49
C TYR A 34 18.15 1.16 -3.49
N ILE A 35 18.66 1.47 -2.31
CA ILE A 35 19.89 2.23 -2.13
C ILE A 35 20.96 1.28 -1.60
N TYR A 36 22.03 1.12 -2.37
CA TYR A 36 23.22 0.35 -1.97
C TYR A 36 24.38 1.32 -1.75
N ALA A 37 25.10 1.12 -0.65
CA ALA A 37 26.31 1.86 -0.34
C ALA A 37 27.46 0.86 -0.17
N ASP A 38 28.55 1.10 -0.88
CA ASP A 38 29.75 0.27 -0.79
C ASP A 38 30.57 0.66 0.44
N ASP A 39 31.17 -0.33 1.12
CA ASP A 39 32.00 -0.17 2.31
C ASP A 39 31.40 0.64 3.48
N LEU A 40 30.08 0.83 3.51
CA LEU A 40 29.41 1.55 4.60
C LEU A 40 29.33 0.68 5.86
N GLY A 41 30.08 1.06 6.89
CA GLY A 41 30.10 0.37 8.17
C GLY A 41 28.89 0.66 9.05
N TYR A 42 28.45 -0.32 9.84
CA TYR A 42 27.37 -0.14 10.81
C TYR A 42 27.66 1.00 11.81
N GLY A 43 28.91 1.14 12.24
CA GLY A 43 29.32 2.19 13.19
C GLY A 43 29.37 3.61 12.60
N GLU A 44 29.04 3.80 11.32
CA GLU A 44 29.19 5.09 10.63
C GLU A 44 27.89 5.90 10.54
N LEU A 45 26.75 5.28 10.82
CA LEU A 45 25.45 5.94 10.77
C LEU A 45 25.07 6.53 12.13
N GLY A 46 24.60 7.78 12.15
CA GLY A 46 24.17 8.49 13.35
C GLY A 46 23.05 7.75 14.10
N VAL A 47 22.17 7.09 13.35
CA VAL A 47 21.15 6.15 13.82
C VAL A 47 21.67 5.08 14.80
N TYR A 48 22.95 4.70 14.72
CA TYR A 48 23.61 3.72 15.57
C TYR A 48 24.53 4.34 16.65
N GLY A 49 24.45 5.66 16.85
CA GLY A 49 25.02 6.35 17.99
C GLY A 49 26.38 7.02 17.76
N GLN A 50 26.96 6.93 16.56
CA GLN A 50 28.15 7.74 16.25
C GLN A 50 27.77 9.23 16.09
N GLN A 51 28.70 10.16 16.36
CA GLN A 51 28.42 11.60 16.45
C GLN A 51 29.22 12.47 15.48
N LYS A 52 30.16 11.90 14.72
CA LYS A 52 31.08 12.65 13.86
C LYS A 52 30.51 12.88 12.46
N ILE A 53 30.01 11.83 11.83
CA ILE A 53 29.45 11.88 10.48
C ILE A 53 27.98 12.26 10.60
N LYS A 54 27.51 13.25 9.86
CA LYS A 54 26.09 13.63 9.93
C LYS A 54 25.34 12.87 8.84
N THR A 55 24.41 12.01 9.23
CA THR A 55 23.58 11.21 8.31
C THR A 55 22.09 11.56 8.42
N PRO A 56 21.69 12.85 8.40
CA PRO A 56 20.36 13.28 8.82
C PRO A 56 19.21 12.66 8.00
N ASN A 57 19.45 12.37 6.71
CA ASN A 57 18.45 11.72 5.86
C ASN A 57 18.28 10.23 6.21
N LEU A 58 19.37 9.51 6.45
CA LEU A 58 19.33 8.10 6.85
C LEU A 58 18.75 7.97 8.27
N ASP A 59 19.11 8.88 9.17
CA ASP A 59 18.62 8.93 10.53
C ASP A 59 17.09 9.16 10.56
N LYS A 60 16.60 10.09 9.73
CA LYS A 60 15.17 10.33 9.56
C LYS A 60 14.46 9.11 8.95
N MET A 61 15.00 8.52 7.89
CA MET A 61 14.39 7.32 7.27
C MET A 61 14.28 6.15 8.25
N ALA A 62 15.25 6.00 9.15
CA ALA A 62 15.23 4.98 10.18
C ALA A 62 14.26 5.29 11.34
N GLN A 63 13.95 6.56 11.60
CA GLN A 63 12.92 6.97 12.56
C GLN A 63 11.50 6.82 11.99
N ASP A 64 11.32 7.17 10.71
CA ASP A 64 10.03 7.09 10.01
C ASP A 64 9.71 5.65 9.54
N GLY A 65 10.69 4.75 9.59
CA GLY A 65 10.61 3.38 9.08
C GLY A 65 10.92 2.32 10.13
N ILE A 66 11.48 1.21 9.67
CA ILE A 66 11.95 0.10 10.51
C ILE A 66 13.48 0.10 10.46
N ARG A 67 14.12 -0.07 11.62
CA ARG A 67 15.56 -0.28 11.77
C ARG A 67 15.85 -1.38 12.78
#